data_AF-A0A2K6F7D8-F1
#
_entry.id   AF-A0A2K6F7D8-F1
#
_cell.length_a   1.000
_cell.length_b   1.000
_cell.length_c   1.000
_cell.angle_alpha   90.00
_cell.angle_beta   90.00
_cell.angle_gamma   90.00
#
_symmetry.space_group_name_H-M   'P 1'
#
loop_
_entity.id
_entity.type
_entity.pdbx_description
1 polymer ?
#
loop_
_entity_poly.entity_id
_entity_poly.type
_entity_poly.pdbx_seq_one_letter_code
_entity_poly.pdbx_strand_id
1 'polypeptide(L)'
;VSISKQLASIKALRKGSDLEKAIATAALIFRNSSDPDGKLGKPTAKTLLQTQFRNFTEPCEGSRIRWPSAPELSALTRRQIC
;
A
#
# COMPACT_ATOMS: atom_id res chain seq x y z
N VAL A 1 -1.06 -15.45 -17.60
CA VAL A 1 -0.46 -16.06 -16.39
C VAL A 1 -1.55 -16.82 -15.67
N SER A 2 -1.35 -18.10 -15.35
CA SER A 2 -2.35 -18.90 -14.64
C SER A 2 -2.27 -18.67 -13.13
N ILE A 3 -3.41 -18.78 -12.44
CA ILE A 3 -3.50 -18.65 -10.97
C ILE A 3 -2.57 -19.65 -10.26
N SER A 4 -2.41 -20.85 -10.81
CA SER A 4 -1.49 -21.86 -10.28
C SER A 4 -0.03 -21.42 -10.26
N LYS A 5 0.43 -20.68 -11.29
CA LYS A 5 1.80 -20.13 -11.33
C LYS A 5 1.99 -18.98 -10.32
N GLN A 6 0.96 -18.17 -10.11
CA GLN A 6 0.97 -17.13 -9.08
C GLN A 6 1.06 -17.75 -7.68
N LEU A 7 0.23 -18.76 -7.40
CA LEU A 7 0.23 -19.50 -6.12
C LEU A 7 1.58 -20.17 -5.83
N ALA A 8 2.23 -20.75 -6.83
CA ALA A 8 3.57 -21.32 -6.67
C ALA A 8 4.62 -20.27 -6.30
N SER A 9 4.58 -19.09 -6.92
CA SER A 9 5.49 -17.98 -6.59
C SER A 9 5.27 -17.46 -5.16
N ILE A 10 4.01 -17.38 -4.71
CA ILE A 10 3.69 -16.97 -3.33
C ILE A 10 4.16 -18.00 -2.30
N LYS A 11 4.06 -19.30 -2.62
CA LYS A 11 4.62 -20.35 -1.75
C LYS A 11 6.14 -20.25 -1.63
N ALA A 12 6.84 -19.84 -2.70
CA ALA A 12 8.28 -19.61 -2.66
C ALA A 12 8.66 -18.42 -1.75
N LEU A 13 7.80 -17.42 -1.62
CA LEU A 13 7.98 -16.28 -0.70
C LEU A 13 7.85 -16.63 0.77
N ARG A 14 7.50 -17.88 1.15
CA ARG A 14 7.50 -18.30 2.56
C ARG A 14 8.85 -18.08 3.26
N LYS A 15 9.95 -18.15 2.50
CA LYS A 15 11.31 -17.89 2.99
C LYS A 15 11.72 -16.40 2.94
N GLY A 16 10.91 -15.54 2.32
CA GLY A 16 11.17 -14.10 2.23
C GLY A 16 10.85 -13.36 3.53
N SER A 17 11.42 -12.17 3.64
CA SER A 17 11.10 -11.19 4.69
C SER A 17 9.62 -10.80 4.66
N ASP A 18 9.14 -10.24 5.77
CA ASP A 18 7.77 -9.76 5.85
C ASP A 18 7.49 -8.64 4.85
N LEU A 19 8.50 -7.82 4.53
CA LEU A 19 8.42 -6.80 3.48
C LEU A 19 8.24 -7.42 2.09
N GLU A 20 9.04 -8.41 1.73
CA GLU A 20 8.93 -9.10 0.43
C GLU A 20 7.56 -9.78 0.28
N LYS A 21 7.07 -10.39 1.35
CA LYS A 21 5.72 -10.99 1.39
C LYS A 21 4.62 -9.95 1.21
N ALA A 22 4.74 -8.79 1.88
CA ALA A 22 3.78 -7.71 1.76
C ALA A 22 3.73 -7.13 0.34
N ILE A 23 4.90 -6.83 -0.25
CA ILE A 23 4.99 -6.28 -1.61
C ILE A 23 4.42 -7.26 -2.64
N ALA A 24 4.76 -8.55 -2.54
CA ALA A 24 4.25 -9.54 -3.47
C ALA A 24 2.73 -9.76 -3.34
N THR A 25 2.20 -9.68 -2.12
CA THR A 25 0.75 -9.74 -1.89
C THR A 25 0.06 -8.54 -2.54
N ALA A 26 0.60 -7.33 -2.38
CA ALA A 26 0.07 -6.13 -3.03
C ALA A 26 0.10 -6.24 -4.56
N ALA A 27 1.23 -6.68 -5.13
CA ALA A 27 1.38 -6.88 -6.58
C ALA A 27 0.41 -7.93 -7.14
N LEU A 28 0.15 -9.00 -6.39
CA LEU A 28 -0.81 -10.03 -6.76
C LEU A 28 -2.25 -9.50 -6.78
N ILE A 29 -2.66 -8.82 -5.71
CA ILE A 29 -4.02 -8.25 -5.61
C ILE A 29 -4.21 -7.25 -6.76
N PHE A 30 -3.24 -6.37 -7.00
CA PHE A 30 -3.25 -5.46 -8.15
C PHE A 30 -3.44 -6.21 -9.47
N ARG A 31 -2.62 -7.25 -9.73
CA ARG A 31 -2.68 -8.00 -10.99
C ARG A 31 -4.01 -8.73 -11.18
N ASN A 32 -4.61 -9.24 -10.11
CA ASN A 32 -5.87 -9.98 -10.17
C ASN A 32 -7.09 -9.06 -10.33
N SER A 33 -6.99 -7.81 -9.88
CA SER A 33 -8.04 -6.81 -10.00
C SER A 33 -7.87 -5.86 -11.19
N SER A 34 -6.76 -5.97 -11.92
CA SER A 34 -6.51 -5.19 -13.12
C SER A 34 -7.32 -5.69 -14.29
N ASP A 35 -7.75 -4.74 -15.11
CA ASP A 35 -8.39 -4.98 -16.40
C ASP A 35 -7.39 -5.65 -17.37
N PRO A 36 -7.87 -6.20 -18.51
CA PRO A 36 -6.99 -6.86 -19.50
C PRO A 36 -5.87 -5.96 -20.05
N ASP A 37 -6.03 -4.64 -19.98
CA ASP A 37 -5.02 -3.66 -20.37
C ASP A 37 -3.94 -3.42 -19.28
N GLY A 38 -4.04 -4.11 -18.14
CA GLY A 38 -3.11 -4.04 -17.02
C GLY A 38 -3.32 -2.83 -16.12
N LYS A 39 -4.41 -2.08 -16.28
CA LYS A 39 -4.73 -0.93 -15.44
C LYS A 39 -5.79 -1.29 -14.40
N LEU A 40 -5.80 -0.50 -13.34
CA LEU A 40 -6.87 -0.54 -12.36
C LEU A 40 -7.80 0.65 -12.59
N GLY A 41 -9.05 0.40 -12.95
CA GLY A 41 -10.06 1.45 -13.02
C GLY A 41 -10.20 2.18 -11.68
N LYS A 42 -10.40 3.50 -11.72
CA LYS A 42 -10.63 4.35 -10.53
C LYS A 42 -11.68 3.78 -9.55
N PRO A 43 -12.86 3.29 -9.98
CA PRO A 43 -13.82 2.69 -9.05
C PRO A 43 -13.28 1.41 -8.40
N THR A 44 -12.65 0.52 -9.17
CA THR A 44 -12.04 -0.72 -8.68
C THR A 44 -10.93 -0.43 -7.67
N ALA A 45 -10.06 0.55 -7.96
CA ALA A 45 -9.02 1.01 -7.05
C ALA A 45 -9.58 1.52 -5.72
N LYS A 46 -10.63 2.35 -5.78
CA LYS A 46 -11.29 2.86 -4.58
C LYS A 46 -11.85 1.72 -3.73
N THR A 47 -12.56 0.77 -4.34
CA THR A 47 -13.10 -0.41 -3.64
C THR A 47 -11.99 -1.24 -3.02
N LEU A 48 -10.90 -1.49 -3.76
CA LEU A 48 -9.77 -2.28 -3.30
C LEU A 48 -9.08 -1.67 -2.08
N LEU A 49 -8.84 -0.34 -2.12
CA LEU A 49 -8.25 0.39 -1.01
C LEU A 49 -9.17 0.37 0.22
N GLN A 50 -10.48 0.57 0.04
CA GLN A 50 -11.43 0.55 1.15
C GLN A 50 -11.59 -0.84 1.78
N THR A 51 -11.50 -1.93 1.00
CA THR A 51 -11.70 -3.30 1.51
C THR A 51 -10.42 -3.92 2.03
N GLN A 52 -9.32 -3.85 1.28
CA GLN A 52 -8.05 -4.51 1.64
C GLN A 52 -7.16 -3.63 2.51
N PHE A 53 -7.32 -2.30 2.40
CA PHE A 53 -6.52 -1.32 3.13
C PHE A 53 -7.42 -0.40 3.96
N ARG A 54 -8.50 -0.94 4.56
CA ARG A 54 -9.47 -0.13 5.30
C ARG A 54 -8.79 0.77 6.32
N ASN A 55 -7.82 0.23 7.08
CA ASN A 55 -7.02 0.98 8.07
C ASN A 55 -6.14 2.10 7.46
N PHE A 56 -5.89 2.07 6.15
CA PHE A 56 -5.18 3.13 5.40
C PHE A 56 -6.15 4.21 4.89
N THR A 57 -7.39 3.81 4.58
CA THR A 57 -8.43 4.71 4.04
C THR A 57 -9.39 5.27 5.08
N GLU A 58 -9.42 4.68 6.28
CA GLU A 58 -10.01 5.35 7.43
C GLU A 58 -9.30 6.71 7.50
N PRO A 59 -10.05 7.84 7.49
CA PRO A 59 -9.47 9.07 7.97
C PRO A 59 -8.84 8.72 9.31
N CYS A 60 -7.69 9.29 9.62
CA CYS A 60 -7.16 9.19 10.97
C CYS A 60 -8.19 9.88 11.89
N GLU A 61 -9.25 9.17 12.30
CA GLU A 61 -10.34 9.63 13.17
C GLU A 61 -9.83 9.73 14.62
N GLY A 62 -8.54 9.44 14.84
CA GLY A 62 -7.72 10.01 15.89
C GLY A 62 -6.96 11.25 15.42
N SER A 63 -7.66 12.24 14.86
CA SER A 63 -7.09 13.57 14.57
C SER A 63 -6.86 14.35 15.86
N ARG A 64 -5.88 13.86 16.64
CA ARG A 64 -5.02 14.74 17.44
C ARG A 64 -3.55 14.65 17.03
N ILE A 65 -3.25 14.08 15.86
CA ILE A 65 -2.00 14.40 15.17
C ILE A 65 -2.27 15.64 14.33
N ARG A 66 -1.89 16.80 14.87
CA ARG A 66 -1.72 18.02 14.07
C ARG A 66 -0.60 17.71 13.07
N TRP A 67 -0.97 17.46 11.82
CA TRP A 67 0.03 17.44 10.74
C TRP A 67 0.72 18.81 10.71
N PRO A 68 2.06 18.86 10.88
CA PRO A 68 2.77 20.12 10.86
C PRO A 68 2.59 20.76 9.48
N SER A 69 2.23 22.03 9.47
CA SER A 69 2.15 22.81 8.23
C SER A 69 3.54 22.89 7.59
N ALA A 70 3.62 23.11 6.27
CA ALA A 70 4.88 23.28 5.54
C ALA A 70 5.95 24.17 6.25
N PRO A 71 5.60 25.30 6.90
CA PRO A 71 6.57 26.08 7.68
C PRO A 71 7.11 25.35 8.94
N GLU A 72 6.33 24.49 9.59
CA GLU A 72 6.78 23.70 10.76
C GLU A 72 7.72 22.57 10.36
N LEU A 73 7.46 21.91 9.22
CA LEU A 73 8.39 20.91 8.67
C LEU A 73 9.77 21.53 8.41
N SER A 74 9.79 22.76 7.87
CA SER A 74 11.01 23.50 7.59
C SER A 74 11.79 23.89 8.86
N ALA A 75 11.09 24.13 9.97
CA ALA A 75 11.69 24.47 11.26
C ALA A 75 12.25 23.23 11.98
N LEU A 76 11.59 22.08 11.86
CA LEU A 76 12.05 20.81 12.40
C LEU A 76 13.34 20.34 11.71
N THR A 77 13.46 20.53 10.40
CA THR A 77 14.70 20.23 9.67
C THR A 77 15.87 21.11 10.12
N ARG A 78 15.62 22.36 10.57
CA ARG A 78 16.67 23.25 11.08
C ARG A 78 17.12 22.93 12.52
N ARG A 79 16.23 22.37 13.34
CA ARG A 79 16.58 22.01 14.75
C ARG A 79 17.42 20.73 14.85
N GLN A 80 17.54 19.95 13.79
CA GLN A 80 18.37 18.74 13.76
C GLN A 80 19.81 19.00 13.28
N ILE A 81 20.19 20.28 13.07
CA ILE A 81 21.51 20.72 12.60
C ILE A 81 22.21 21.67 13.61
N CYS A 82 21.74 21.74 14.86
CA CYS A 82 22.48 22.38 15.95
C CYS A 82 22.92 21.36 16.99
#